data_AF-A0A6F8SZ87-F1
#
_entry.id   AF-A0A6F8SZ87-F1
#
_cell.length_a   1.000
_cell.length_b   1.000
_cell.length_c   1.000
_cell.angle_alpha   90.00
_cell.angle_beta   90.00
_cell.angle_gamma   90.00
#
_symmetry.space_group_name_H-M   'P 1'
#
loop_
_entity.id
_entity.type
_entity.pdbx_description
1 polymer ?
#
loop_
_entity_poly.entity_id
_entity_poly.type
_entity_poly.pdbx_seq_one_letter_code
_entity_poly.pdbx_strand_id
1 'polypeptide(L)'
;MAGSRDYSPRPHGGGEPGALLQAQLEQRIFDLRTDDPKDPDIARLKEHTRRLFLAVSTRQNNRVGTLSRDSIIDRLNAFAAQCGLDWRFAPHQFRRTFAVYAAHSAFGDLRYLRDHFKHWSLDMTTLYAMSRLQDAELYDSVGLAALSIKTDLLEHWLEPDAILVGGAAEPIRAFRTKNEALAAKENRAEMAKTISPLVHLRATGVAWCTADTGGCNGGQGVEKTRCADCGNAVIDESRKAVWQGIYAQQIELRDLTDIGPGGTERVERDLKRCEAVLKGLGATEEDLAYVAT
;
A
#
# COMPACT_ATOMS: atom_id res chain seq x y z
N MET A 1 -40.43 -7.36 -19.89
CA MET A 1 -41.03 -6.16 -19.30
C MET A 1 -40.36 -5.92 -17.95
N ALA A 2 -39.35 -5.07 -17.94
CA ALA A 2 -38.61 -4.71 -16.72
C ALA A 2 -39.29 -3.50 -16.08
N GLY A 3 -39.73 -3.64 -14.83
CA GLY A 3 -40.31 -2.55 -14.06
C GLY A 3 -39.22 -1.64 -13.52
N SER A 4 -39.13 -0.43 -14.08
CA SER A 4 -38.32 0.68 -13.59
C SER A 4 -38.81 1.10 -12.20
N ARG A 5 -38.01 0.85 -11.16
CA ARG A 5 -38.19 1.51 -9.86
C ARG A 5 -37.41 2.82 -9.89
N ASP A 6 -38.17 3.90 -10.01
CA ASP A 6 -37.69 5.28 -9.81
C ASP A 6 -36.98 5.41 -8.46
N TYR A 7 -35.68 5.65 -8.51
CA TYR A 7 -34.91 6.09 -7.36
C TYR A 7 -35.02 7.62 -7.27
N SER A 8 -36.05 8.11 -6.56
CA SER A 8 -36.10 9.51 -6.14
C SER A 8 -35.23 9.69 -4.89
N PRO A 9 -34.17 10.51 -4.93
CA PRO A 9 -33.42 10.85 -3.72
C PRO A 9 -34.30 11.71 -2.82
N ARG A 10 -34.52 11.26 -1.58
CA ARG A 10 -35.15 12.12 -0.56
C ARG A 10 -34.20 13.29 -0.24
N PRO A 11 -34.71 14.51 -0.03
CA PRO A 11 -33.89 15.65 0.27
C PRO A 11 -33.24 15.45 1.64
N HIS A 12 -31.91 15.34 1.66
CA HIS A 12 -31.12 15.39 2.88
C HIS A 12 -31.19 16.82 3.44
N GLY A 13 -31.92 17.00 4.54
CA GLY A 13 -31.86 18.21 5.35
C GLY A 13 -30.42 18.39 5.86
N GLY A 14 -29.77 19.45 5.41
CA GLY A 14 -28.35 19.75 5.65
C GLY A 14 -28.07 20.22 7.06
N GLY A 15 -27.78 19.27 7.95
CA GLY A 15 -27.01 19.50 9.16
C GLY A 15 -26.03 18.34 9.31
N GLU A 16 -24.73 18.63 9.44
CA GLU A 16 -23.74 17.58 9.67
C GLU A 16 -24.13 16.79 10.94
N PRO A 17 -24.32 15.45 10.85
CA PRO A 17 -24.77 14.65 12.00
C PRO A 17 -23.89 14.79 13.24
N GLY A 18 -22.60 15.07 13.05
CA GLY A 18 -21.64 15.34 14.13
C GLY A 18 -21.88 16.68 14.84
N ALA A 19 -22.19 17.74 14.10
CA ALA A 19 -22.49 19.06 14.67
C ALA A 19 -23.77 19.04 15.53
N LEU A 20 -24.76 18.23 15.13
CA LEU A 20 -25.99 18.05 15.89
C LEU A 20 -25.75 17.36 17.25
N LEU A 21 -24.91 16.31 17.27
CA LEU A 21 -24.58 15.60 18.51
C LEU A 21 -23.72 16.43 19.46
N GLN A 22 -22.81 17.25 18.91
CA GLN A 22 -22.01 18.20 19.68
C GLN A 22 -22.92 19.23 20.36
N ALA A 23 -23.87 19.81 19.63
CA ALA A 23 -24.82 20.77 20.18
C ALA A 23 -25.73 20.15 21.27
N GLN A 24 -26.20 18.91 21.06
CA GLN A 24 -26.98 18.19 22.07
C GLN A 24 -26.18 17.91 23.36
N LEU A 25 -24.89 17.59 23.23
CA LEU A 25 -24.00 17.37 24.36
C LEU A 25 -23.76 18.67 25.14
N GLU A 26 -23.52 19.77 24.45
CA GLU A 26 -23.32 21.09 25.05
C GLU A 26 -24.58 21.60 25.76
N GLN A 27 -25.76 21.45 25.14
CA GLN A 27 -27.04 21.78 25.76
C GLN A 27 -27.28 20.97 27.03
N ARG A 28 -26.99 19.65 27.00
CA ARG A 28 -27.16 18.81 28.19
C ARG A 28 -26.24 19.20 29.34
N ILE A 29 -25.00 19.61 29.03
CA ILE A 29 -24.07 20.15 30.04
C ILE A 29 -24.59 21.47 30.62
N PHE A 30 -25.19 22.33 29.80
CA PHE A 30 -25.80 23.58 30.24
C PHE A 30 -26.97 23.32 31.19
N ASP A 31 -27.90 22.45 30.81
CA ASP A 31 -29.08 22.12 31.62
C ASP A 31 -28.67 21.56 32.99
N LEU A 32 -27.74 20.59 33.02
CA LEU A 32 -27.24 20.01 34.26
C LEU A 32 -26.57 21.04 35.17
N ARG A 33 -25.86 22.02 34.61
CA ARG A 33 -25.23 23.11 35.38
C ARG A 33 -26.24 24.07 35.97
N THR A 34 -27.36 24.30 35.28
CA THR A 34 -28.46 25.13 35.77
C THR A 34 -29.19 24.46 36.93
N ASP A 35 -29.33 23.12 36.88
CA ASP A 35 -30.02 22.34 37.91
C ASP A 35 -29.13 22.05 39.14
N ASP A 36 -27.92 21.49 38.95
CA ASP A 36 -26.91 21.26 40.00
C ASP A 36 -25.49 21.52 39.46
N PRO A 37 -24.88 22.67 39.83
CA PRO A 37 -23.52 23.00 39.39
C PRO A 37 -22.43 22.00 39.77
N LYS A 38 -22.68 21.11 40.75
CA LYS A 38 -21.74 20.10 41.25
C LYS A 38 -22.04 18.69 40.75
N ASP A 39 -22.97 18.53 39.81
CA ASP A 39 -23.31 17.22 39.26
C ASP A 39 -22.05 16.54 38.67
N PRO A 40 -21.67 15.34 39.17
CA PRO A 40 -20.50 14.62 38.68
C PRO A 40 -20.58 14.26 37.19
N ASP A 41 -21.78 14.18 36.59
CA ASP A 41 -21.96 13.93 35.17
C ASP A 41 -21.47 15.10 34.30
N ILE A 42 -21.39 16.34 34.83
CA ILE A 42 -20.86 17.50 34.08
C ILE A 42 -19.39 17.27 33.69
N ALA A 43 -18.58 16.75 34.62
CA ALA A 43 -17.17 16.49 34.38
C ALA A 43 -16.98 15.38 33.33
N ARG A 44 -17.81 14.32 33.41
CA ARG A 44 -17.81 13.20 32.46
C ARG A 44 -18.22 13.65 31.05
N LEU A 45 -19.29 14.42 30.92
CA LEU A 45 -19.79 14.90 29.62
C LEU A 45 -18.81 15.89 28.95
N LYS A 46 -18.12 16.73 29.74
CA LYS A 46 -17.05 17.60 29.22
C LYS A 46 -15.87 16.83 28.65
N GLU A 47 -15.62 15.59 29.06
CA GLU A 47 -14.57 14.77 28.46
C GLU A 47 -14.92 14.38 27.01
N HIS A 48 -16.21 14.26 26.71
CA HIS A 48 -16.71 13.91 25.38
C HIS A 48 -16.71 15.10 24.41
N THR A 49 -16.83 16.34 24.87
CA THR A 49 -16.93 17.53 23.98
C THR A 49 -15.69 17.79 23.13
N ARG A 50 -14.54 17.20 23.49
CA ARG A 50 -13.27 17.31 22.74
C ARG A 50 -13.00 16.12 21.81
N ARG A 51 -13.94 15.19 21.69
CA ARG A 51 -13.76 13.93 20.95
C ARG A 51 -14.38 14.08 19.56
N LEU A 52 -13.69 13.57 18.54
CA LEU A 52 -14.11 13.70 17.14
C LEU A 52 -15.31 12.81 16.78
N PHE A 53 -15.43 11.64 17.41
CA PHE A 53 -16.45 10.65 17.09
C PHE A 53 -17.45 10.53 18.24
N LEU A 54 -18.59 11.20 18.09
CA LEU A 54 -19.72 11.13 19.02
C LEU A 54 -20.78 10.17 18.50
N ALA A 55 -21.45 9.49 19.43
CA ALA A 55 -22.57 8.61 19.14
C ALA A 55 -23.61 8.62 20.27
N VAL A 56 -24.85 8.32 19.90
CA VAL A 56 -25.94 8.08 20.85
C VAL A 56 -25.90 6.62 21.30
N SER A 57 -25.89 6.41 22.61
CA SER A 57 -25.98 5.08 23.21
C SER A 57 -27.40 4.77 23.63
N THR A 58 -28.07 3.89 22.88
CA THR A 58 -29.43 3.43 23.19
C THR A 58 -29.48 2.64 24.50
N ARG A 59 -28.39 1.94 24.87
CA ARG A 59 -28.26 1.20 26.14
C ARG A 59 -28.11 2.12 27.36
N GLN A 60 -27.76 3.39 27.16
CA GLN A 60 -27.60 4.38 28.23
C GLN A 60 -28.65 5.47 28.12
N ASN A 61 -29.93 5.11 27.93
CA ASN A 61 -31.03 6.06 27.84
C ASN A 61 -30.81 7.18 26.80
N ASN A 62 -30.32 6.81 25.61
CA ASN A 62 -30.02 7.73 24.50
C ASN A 62 -29.03 8.85 24.84
N ARG A 63 -28.10 8.61 25.78
CA ARG A 63 -27.03 9.55 26.10
C ARG A 63 -26.05 9.69 24.93
N VAL A 64 -25.62 10.93 24.67
CA VAL A 64 -24.54 11.25 23.73
C VAL A 64 -23.20 11.05 24.44
N GLY A 65 -22.27 10.36 23.79
CA GLY A 65 -20.90 10.17 24.30
C GLY A 65 -19.94 9.77 23.20
N THR A 66 -18.69 9.47 23.57
CA THR A 66 -17.70 8.98 22.60
C THR A 66 -18.16 7.64 22.01
N LEU A 67 -18.02 7.51 20.70
CA LEU A 67 -18.25 6.25 19.99
C LEU A 67 -17.35 5.14 20.55
N SER A 68 -17.98 4.05 21.02
CA SER A 68 -17.25 2.92 21.59
C SER A 68 -16.72 1.98 20.51
N ARG A 69 -15.66 1.23 20.85
CA ARG A 69 -15.09 0.19 19.99
C ARG A 69 -16.15 -0.85 19.60
N ASP A 70 -16.94 -1.32 20.57
CA ASP A 70 -17.97 -2.34 20.32
C ASP A 70 -19.05 -1.80 19.38
N SER A 71 -19.45 -0.53 19.53
CA SER A 71 -20.42 0.07 18.60
C SER A 71 -19.88 0.16 17.18
N ILE A 72 -18.59 0.40 16.97
CA ILE A 72 -17.98 0.39 15.64
C ILE A 72 -18.02 -1.02 15.06
N ILE A 73 -17.65 -2.02 15.86
CA ILE A 73 -17.65 -3.44 15.46
C ILE A 73 -19.06 -3.88 15.05
N ASP A 74 -20.06 -3.58 15.87
CA ASP A 74 -21.45 -3.96 15.61
C ASP A 74 -21.98 -3.29 14.34
N ARG A 75 -21.76 -1.98 14.17
CA ARG A 75 -22.19 -1.23 12.97
C ARG A 75 -21.50 -1.74 11.71
N LEU A 76 -20.21 -2.03 11.80
CA LEU A 76 -19.42 -2.52 10.68
C LEU A 76 -19.89 -3.92 10.23
N ASN A 77 -20.13 -4.83 11.16
CA ASN A 77 -20.62 -6.17 10.83
C ASN A 77 -22.06 -6.14 10.33
N ALA A 78 -22.90 -5.26 10.86
CA ALA A 78 -24.24 -5.04 10.33
C ALA A 78 -24.20 -4.52 8.87
N PHE A 79 -23.29 -3.58 8.58
CA PHE A 79 -23.07 -3.09 7.22
C PHE A 79 -22.55 -4.19 6.29
N ALA A 80 -21.57 -4.98 6.73
CA ALA A 80 -21.06 -6.12 5.98
C ALA A 80 -22.16 -7.14 5.62
N ALA A 81 -23.04 -7.46 6.58
CA ALA A 81 -24.17 -8.34 6.35
C ALA A 81 -25.17 -7.76 5.32
N GLN A 82 -25.42 -6.45 5.33
CA GLN A 82 -26.25 -5.77 4.33
C GLN A 82 -25.64 -5.83 2.92
N CYS A 83 -24.30 -5.85 2.82
CA CYS A 83 -23.58 -6.06 1.57
C CYS A 83 -23.50 -7.53 1.15
N GLY A 84 -24.06 -8.47 1.92
CA GLY A 84 -24.01 -9.91 1.63
C GLY A 84 -22.66 -10.57 1.94
N LEU A 85 -21.83 -9.96 2.80
CA LEU A 85 -20.54 -10.53 3.20
C LEU A 85 -20.71 -11.47 4.40
N ASP A 86 -20.34 -12.74 4.23
CA ASP A 86 -20.28 -13.74 5.31
C ASP A 86 -18.89 -13.72 5.99
N TRP A 87 -18.51 -12.55 6.52
CA TRP A 87 -17.24 -12.37 7.21
C TRP A 87 -17.41 -11.49 8.44
N ARG A 88 -16.85 -11.93 9.57
CA ARG A 88 -16.85 -11.15 10.81
C ARG A 88 -15.65 -10.22 10.87
N PHE A 89 -15.90 -8.93 10.73
CA PHE A 89 -14.88 -7.89 10.71
C PHE A 89 -14.46 -7.43 12.11
N ALA A 90 -13.16 -7.21 12.29
CA ALA A 90 -12.55 -6.63 13.48
C ALA A 90 -11.57 -5.49 13.12
N PRO A 91 -11.44 -4.42 13.94
CA PRO A 91 -10.61 -3.26 13.60
C PRO A 91 -9.13 -3.59 13.30
N HIS A 92 -8.57 -4.60 13.94
CA HIS A 92 -7.18 -5.02 13.69
C HIS A 92 -6.99 -5.58 12.27
N GLN A 93 -8.03 -6.14 11.64
CA GLN A 93 -7.96 -6.62 10.26
C GLN A 93 -7.76 -5.45 9.30
N PHE A 94 -8.45 -4.32 9.48
CA PHE A 94 -8.25 -3.12 8.66
C PHE A 94 -6.85 -2.53 8.84
N ARG A 95 -6.30 -2.57 10.06
CA ARG A 95 -4.90 -2.17 10.29
C ARG A 95 -3.94 -3.08 9.52
N ARG A 96 -4.12 -4.40 9.58
CA ARG A 96 -3.29 -5.35 8.81
C ARG A 96 -3.47 -5.17 7.31
N THR A 97 -4.69 -4.96 6.82
CA THR A 97 -4.97 -4.65 5.42
C THR A 97 -4.30 -3.35 5.00
N PHE A 98 -4.35 -2.31 5.84
CA PHE A 98 -3.63 -1.05 5.59
C PHE A 98 -2.12 -1.28 5.59
N ALA A 99 -1.58 -2.07 6.51
CA ALA A 99 -0.15 -2.38 6.57
C ALA A 99 0.34 -3.14 5.33
N VAL A 100 -0.41 -4.17 4.91
CA VAL A 100 -0.18 -4.92 3.66
C VAL A 100 -0.29 -3.95 2.48
N TYR A 101 -1.37 -3.18 2.39
CA TYR A 101 -1.55 -2.19 1.33
C TYR A 101 -0.39 -1.19 1.31
N ALA A 102 0.03 -0.66 2.44
CA ALA A 102 1.11 0.32 2.55
C ALA A 102 2.47 -0.26 2.12
N ALA A 103 2.78 -1.48 2.57
CA ALA A 103 3.98 -2.20 2.16
C ALA A 103 3.97 -2.55 0.65
N HIS A 104 2.80 -2.84 0.07
CA HIS A 104 2.62 -3.09 -1.37
C HIS A 104 2.40 -1.82 -2.21
N SER A 105 2.03 -0.69 -1.61
CA SER A 105 1.58 0.51 -2.32
C SER A 105 2.71 1.14 -3.13
N ALA A 106 2.29 1.77 -4.24
CA ALA A 106 2.95 2.21 -5.47
C ALA A 106 4.46 2.00 -5.69
N PHE A 107 5.31 1.98 -4.68
CA PHE A 107 6.76 1.84 -4.83
C PHE A 107 7.42 0.90 -3.85
N GLY A 108 6.71 0.16 -2.99
CA GLY A 108 7.34 -0.67 -1.93
C GLY A 108 8.45 0.09 -1.20
N ASP A 109 8.31 1.41 -1.18
CA ASP A 109 9.29 2.37 -0.78
C ASP A 109 8.77 2.92 0.52
N LEU A 110 9.27 2.29 1.57
CA LEU A 110 9.06 2.67 2.94
C LEU A 110 9.43 4.17 3.17
N ARG A 111 10.13 4.87 2.24
CA ARG A 111 10.25 6.34 2.33
C ARG A 111 8.91 7.07 2.21
N TYR A 112 7.93 6.55 1.48
CA TYR A 112 6.63 7.21 1.36
C TYR A 112 5.92 7.27 2.71
N LEU A 113 5.82 6.14 3.44
CA LEU A 113 5.26 6.24 4.79
C LEU A 113 6.23 6.96 5.73
N ARG A 114 7.53 7.10 5.41
CA ARG A 114 8.46 7.87 6.26
C ARG A 114 8.09 9.32 6.21
N ASP A 115 7.88 9.82 5.00
CA ASP A 115 7.49 11.19 4.76
C ASP A 115 6.06 11.42 5.27
N HIS A 116 5.18 10.40 5.23
CA HIS A 116 3.83 10.42 5.81
C HIS A 116 3.82 10.46 7.35
N PHE A 117 4.70 9.68 8.01
CA PHE A 117 4.73 9.51 9.47
C PHE A 117 5.86 10.27 10.18
N LYS A 118 6.68 11.06 9.47
CA LYS A 118 7.75 11.97 9.94
C LYS A 118 8.86 11.38 10.83
N HIS A 119 8.75 10.14 11.34
CA HIS A 119 9.69 9.52 12.29
C HIS A 119 10.23 8.15 11.85
N TRP A 120 10.18 7.83 10.56
CA TRP A 120 10.62 6.52 10.09
C TRP A 120 12.08 6.55 9.61
N SER A 121 12.96 5.88 10.31
CA SER A 121 14.25 5.46 9.75
C SER A 121 14.05 4.26 8.84
N LEU A 122 14.57 4.30 7.61
CA LEU A 122 14.46 3.21 6.62
C LEU A 122 15.05 1.86 7.06
N ASP A 123 15.82 1.89 8.14
CA ASP A 123 16.38 0.71 8.75
C ASP A 123 15.30 0.01 9.60
N MET A 124 14.93 -1.21 9.19
CA MET A 124 14.00 -2.10 9.92
C MET A 124 14.41 -2.29 11.38
N THR A 125 15.71 -2.21 11.66
CA THR A 125 16.28 -2.31 12.99
C THR A 125 15.97 -1.08 13.85
N THR A 126 15.87 0.09 13.22
CA THR A 126 15.68 1.38 13.91
C THR A 126 14.19 1.69 14.15
N LEU A 127 13.28 1.10 13.37
CA LEU A 127 11.83 1.09 13.63
C LEU A 127 11.49 0.63 15.06
N TYR A 128 12.19 -0.38 15.57
CA TYR A 128 12.01 -0.90 16.93
C TYR A 128 12.49 0.06 18.03
N ALA A 129 13.46 0.94 17.73
CA ALA A 129 14.10 1.80 18.72
C ALA A 129 13.34 3.13 18.96
N MET A 130 12.63 3.64 17.94
CA MET A 130 12.02 4.99 17.98
C MET A 130 10.56 5.03 18.48
N SER A 131 9.94 3.87 18.73
CA SER A 131 8.54 3.74 19.12
C SER A 131 8.33 3.82 20.65
N ARG A 132 8.39 5.03 21.23
CA ARG A 132 7.89 5.22 22.61
C ARG A 132 6.70 6.17 22.74
N LEU A 133 6.24 6.82 21.67
CA LEU A 133 5.14 7.79 21.76
C LEU A 133 4.09 7.73 20.63
N GLN A 134 4.22 6.87 19.61
CA GLN A 134 3.28 6.77 18.48
C GLN A 134 3.07 5.30 18.03
N ASP A 135 1.81 4.91 17.84
CA ASP A 135 1.22 3.61 17.42
C ASP A 135 2.21 2.45 17.07
N ALA A 136 2.92 1.94 18.08
CA ALA A 136 3.93 0.88 17.96
C ALA A 136 3.44 -0.35 17.18
N GLU A 137 2.21 -0.77 17.47
CA GLU A 137 1.59 -1.96 16.89
C GLU A 137 1.36 -1.83 15.38
N LEU A 138 1.05 -0.62 14.91
CA LEU A 138 0.91 -0.35 13.48
C LEU A 138 2.27 -0.42 12.77
N TYR A 139 3.32 0.14 13.37
CA TYR A 139 4.67 0.10 12.82
C TYR A 139 5.20 -1.33 12.74
N ASP A 140 4.98 -2.13 13.78
CA ASP A 140 5.31 -3.56 13.79
C ASP A 140 4.55 -4.28 12.66
N SER A 141 3.27 -3.99 12.47
CA SER A 141 2.46 -4.60 11.40
C SER A 141 2.99 -4.27 9.99
N VAL A 142 3.40 -3.02 9.75
CA VAL A 142 4.00 -2.58 8.48
C VAL A 142 5.36 -3.24 8.27
N GLY A 143 6.20 -3.24 9.30
CA GLY A 143 7.52 -3.84 9.25
C GLY A 143 7.47 -5.35 8.98
N LEU A 144 6.58 -6.07 9.67
CA LEU A 144 6.34 -7.49 9.45
C LEU A 144 5.80 -7.78 8.03
N ALA A 145 4.88 -6.96 7.52
CA ALA A 145 4.39 -7.09 6.16
C ALA A 145 5.51 -6.87 5.12
N ALA A 146 6.33 -5.84 5.30
CA ALA A 146 7.47 -5.55 4.42
C ALA A 146 8.52 -6.67 4.44
N LEU A 147 8.84 -7.20 5.62
CA LEU A 147 9.76 -8.33 5.75
C LEU A 147 9.21 -9.59 5.09
N SER A 148 7.90 -9.88 5.24
CA SER A 148 7.25 -11.01 4.57
C SER A 148 7.37 -10.89 3.05
N ILE A 149 6.98 -9.74 2.48
CA ILE A 149 7.08 -9.49 1.03
C ILE A 149 8.51 -9.69 0.52
N LYS A 150 9.49 -9.19 1.28
CA LYS A 150 10.91 -9.31 0.93
C LYS A 150 11.40 -10.76 0.98
N THR A 151 10.99 -11.51 2.01
CA THR A 151 11.33 -12.94 2.12
C THR A 151 10.69 -13.72 0.99
N ASP A 152 9.41 -13.51 0.69
CA ASP A 152 8.70 -14.20 -0.40
C ASP A 152 9.36 -13.90 -1.76
N LEU A 153 9.75 -12.65 -1.98
CA LEU A 153 10.45 -12.22 -3.18
C LEU A 153 11.83 -12.86 -3.32
N LEU A 154 12.60 -12.92 -2.23
CA LEU A 154 13.91 -13.57 -2.25
C LEU A 154 13.79 -15.08 -2.41
N GLU A 155 12.79 -15.72 -1.78
CA GLU A 155 12.52 -17.16 -1.97
C GLU A 155 12.23 -17.45 -3.45
N HIS A 156 11.34 -16.67 -4.07
CA HIS A 156 11.05 -16.73 -5.51
C HIS A 156 12.32 -16.55 -6.35
N TRP A 157 13.11 -15.52 -6.05
CA TRP A 157 14.37 -15.26 -6.75
C TRP A 157 15.45 -16.30 -6.50
N LEU A 158 15.29 -17.25 -5.58
CA LEU A 158 16.22 -18.37 -5.43
C LEU A 158 15.74 -19.62 -6.17
N GLU A 159 14.54 -19.59 -6.77
CA GLU A 159 14.06 -20.70 -7.60
C GLU A 159 14.93 -20.86 -8.86
N PRO A 160 15.27 -22.10 -9.26
CA PRO A 160 16.15 -22.33 -10.41
C PRO A 160 15.61 -21.74 -11.73
N ASP A 161 14.30 -21.80 -11.92
CA ASP A 161 13.57 -21.42 -13.13
C ASP A 161 13.03 -19.98 -13.10
N ALA A 162 13.13 -19.27 -11.98
CA ALA A 162 12.69 -17.87 -11.89
C ALA A 162 13.47 -16.98 -12.88
N ILE A 163 12.75 -16.36 -13.81
CA ILE A 163 13.31 -15.51 -14.86
C ILE A 163 13.57 -14.12 -14.29
N LEU A 164 14.85 -13.73 -14.23
CA LEU A 164 15.27 -12.41 -13.74
C LEU A 164 15.97 -11.61 -14.85
N VAL A 165 15.68 -10.32 -14.94
CA VAL A 165 16.30 -9.39 -15.88
C VAL A 165 16.86 -8.19 -15.10
N GLY A 166 17.75 -7.41 -15.72
CA GLY A 166 18.41 -6.25 -15.10
C GLY A 166 19.80 -6.60 -14.54
N GLY A 167 20.56 -5.57 -14.18
CA GLY A 167 21.98 -5.72 -13.85
C GLY A 167 22.26 -6.50 -12.57
N ALA A 168 21.32 -6.55 -11.63
CA ALA A 168 21.46 -7.32 -10.40
C ALA A 168 20.96 -8.78 -10.54
N ALA A 169 20.44 -9.19 -11.69
CA ALA A 169 19.97 -10.55 -11.93
C ALA A 169 21.12 -11.58 -12.03
N GLU A 170 22.24 -11.21 -12.66
CA GLU A 170 23.40 -12.10 -12.84
C GLU A 170 24.03 -12.55 -11.51
N PRO A 171 24.30 -11.66 -10.53
CA PRO A 171 24.76 -12.08 -9.21
C PRO A 171 23.83 -13.09 -8.53
N ILE A 172 22.51 -12.92 -8.66
CA ILE A 172 21.52 -13.83 -8.07
C ILE A 172 21.59 -15.20 -8.76
N ARG A 173 21.60 -15.24 -10.10
CA ARG A 173 21.77 -16.49 -10.86
C ARG A 173 23.07 -17.20 -10.50
N ALA A 174 24.18 -16.47 -10.45
CA ALA A 174 25.46 -17.03 -10.06
C ALA A 174 25.44 -17.59 -8.62
N PHE A 175 24.70 -16.94 -7.71
CA PHE A 175 24.48 -17.45 -6.36
C PHE A 175 23.66 -18.74 -6.36
N ARG A 176 22.59 -18.84 -7.16
CA ARG A 176 21.81 -20.08 -7.34
C ARG A 176 22.70 -21.24 -7.79
N THR A 177 23.49 -21.03 -8.86
CA THR A 177 24.35 -22.05 -9.45
C THR A 177 25.43 -22.55 -8.49
N LYS A 178 25.95 -21.68 -7.62
CA LYS A 178 26.97 -22.05 -6.64
C LYS A 178 26.43 -22.82 -5.43
N ASN A 179 25.12 -22.79 -5.20
CA ASN A 179 24.50 -23.35 -4.00
C ASN A 179 23.48 -24.43 -4.37
N GLU A 180 23.96 -25.65 -4.64
CA GLU A 180 23.13 -26.80 -5.03
C GLU A 180 22.02 -27.12 -4.01
N ALA A 181 22.24 -26.83 -2.72
CA ALA A 181 21.25 -27.00 -1.67
C ALA A 181 19.94 -26.22 -1.94
N LEU A 182 19.98 -25.13 -2.71
CA LEU A 182 18.80 -24.34 -3.07
C LEU A 182 17.86 -25.05 -4.05
N ALA A 183 18.20 -26.23 -4.57
CA ALA A 183 17.26 -27.04 -5.34
C ALA A 183 16.04 -27.45 -4.51
N ALA A 184 16.20 -27.66 -3.20
CA ALA A 184 15.09 -27.96 -2.29
C ALA A 184 14.38 -26.70 -1.81
N LYS A 185 13.04 -26.74 -1.76
CA LYS A 185 12.21 -25.59 -1.35
C LYS A 185 12.48 -25.15 0.08
N GLU A 186 12.62 -26.08 1.02
CA GLU A 186 12.87 -25.79 2.43
C GLU A 186 14.15 -24.98 2.62
N ASN A 187 15.22 -25.38 1.93
CA ASN A 187 16.51 -24.68 1.94
C ASN A 187 16.40 -23.26 1.36
N ARG A 188 15.60 -23.05 0.31
CA ARG A 188 15.34 -21.70 -0.24
C ARG A 188 14.59 -20.82 0.75
N ALA A 189 13.52 -21.33 1.34
CA ALA A 189 12.71 -20.59 2.30
C ALA A 189 13.51 -20.21 3.56
N GLU A 190 14.35 -21.12 4.07
CA GLU A 190 15.24 -20.84 5.19
C GLU A 190 16.29 -19.81 4.81
N MET A 191 16.96 -19.98 3.66
CA MET A 191 17.94 -19.02 3.15
C MET A 191 17.32 -17.63 3.01
N ALA A 192 16.17 -17.52 2.35
CA ALA A 192 15.46 -16.26 2.13
C ALA A 192 15.15 -15.54 3.45
N LYS A 193 14.76 -16.27 4.50
CA LYS A 193 14.56 -15.71 5.86
C LYS A 193 15.86 -15.22 6.49
N THR A 194 16.98 -15.90 6.27
CA THR A 194 18.29 -15.51 6.79
C THR A 194 18.85 -14.28 6.07
N ILE A 195 18.68 -14.19 4.74
CA ILE A 195 19.25 -13.09 3.94
C ILE A 195 18.35 -11.86 3.84
N SER A 196 17.03 -12.00 4.01
CA SER A 196 16.11 -10.88 3.85
C SER A 196 16.41 -9.70 4.78
N PRO A 197 16.91 -9.84 6.02
CA PRO A 197 17.29 -8.68 6.82
C PRO A 197 18.56 -7.97 6.32
N LEU A 198 19.42 -8.66 5.56
CA LEU A 198 20.77 -8.21 5.19
C LEU A 198 20.84 -7.50 3.82
N VAL A 199 19.88 -7.78 2.93
CA VAL A 199 19.89 -7.25 1.56
C VAL A 199 19.02 -6.01 1.48
N HIS A 200 19.50 -4.86 1.00
CA HIS A 200 18.59 -3.74 0.73
C HIS A 200 17.70 -4.08 -0.46
N LEU A 201 16.39 -3.88 -0.31
CA LEU A 201 15.43 -4.18 -1.36
C LEU A 201 14.27 -3.20 -1.30
N ARG A 202 14.02 -2.52 -2.41
CA ARG A 202 12.90 -1.58 -2.56
C ARG A 202 12.25 -1.75 -3.93
N ALA A 203 10.96 -1.49 -4.05
CA ALA A 203 10.37 -1.37 -5.38
C ALA A 203 10.67 0.01 -5.99
N THR A 204 10.59 0.09 -7.32
CA THR A 204 10.74 1.33 -8.09
C THR A 204 9.56 1.60 -9.01
N GLY A 205 8.50 0.79 -8.88
CA GLY A 205 7.37 0.73 -9.81
C GLY A 205 7.62 -0.18 -11.01
N VAL A 206 8.86 -0.21 -11.54
CA VAL A 206 9.22 -0.97 -12.75
C VAL A 206 10.24 -2.09 -12.48
N ALA A 207 10.90 -2.07 -11.32
CA ALA A 207 11.89 -3.03 -10.91
C ALA A 207 11.94 -3.15 -9.37
N TRP A 208 12.71 -4.11 -8.90
CA TRP A 208 13.21 -4.18 -7.53
C TRP A 208 14.66 -3.70 -7.51
N CYS A 209 15.00 -2.80 -6.59
CA CYS A 209 16.30 -2.16 -6.52
C CYS A 209 17.05 -2.62 -5.28
N THR A 210 18.28 -3.05 -5.48
CA THR A 210 19.19 -3.53 -4.42
C THR A 210 20.14 -2.46 -3.88
N ALA A 211 20.06 -1.24 -4.42
CA ALA A 211 20.90 -0.13 -3.98
C ALA A 211 20.46 0.38 -2.60
N ASP A 212 21.41 0.50 -1.69
CA ASP A 212 21.23 1.11 -0.36
C ASP A 212 21.36 2.65 -0.41
N THR A 213 21.94 3.21 -1.49
CA THR A 213 22.19 4.66 -1.56
C THR A 213 20.95 5.46 -1.98
N GLY A 214 20.60 6.45 -1.14
CA GLY A 214 19.63 7.48 -1.50
C GLY A 214 20.10 8.31 -2.70
N GLY A 215 19.16 8.76 -3.54
CA GLY A 215 19.44 9.65 -4.68
C GLY A 215 18.87 9.16 -6.02
N CYS A 216 18.52 7.88 -6.14
CA CYS A 216 17.86 7.35 -7.34
C CYS A 216 16.34 7.18 -7.13
N ASN A 217 15.54 7.87 -7.94
CA ASN A 217 14.08 7.72 -7.95
C ASN A 217 13.60 6.43 -8.63
N GLY A 218 14.52 5.62 -9.19
CA GLY A 218 14.16 4.43 -9.96
C GLY A 218 13.35 4.78 -11.21
N GLY A 219 12.45 3.89 -11.66
CA GLY A 219 11.51 4.17 -12.76
C GLY A 219 10.30 5.01 -12.34
N GLN A 220 10.45 5.81 -11.28
CA GLN A 220 9.42 6.76 -10.86
C GLN A 220 9.60 8.12 -11.52
N GLY A 221 8.48 8.83 -11.68
CA GLY A 221 8.47 10.14 -12.33
C GLY A 221 8.63 10.01 -13.85
N VAL A 222 9.50 10.83 -14.42
CA VAL A 222 9.59 11.04 -15.87
C VAL A 222 10.33 9.90 -16.57
N GLU A 223 11.37 9.31 -15.97
CA GLU A 223 12.19 8.27 -16.63
C GLU A 223 11.74 6.84 -16.26
N LYS A 224 10.62 6.40 -16.82
CA LYS A 224 10.02 5.08 -16.53
C LYS A 224 10.91 3.88 -16.89
N THR A 225 11.77 4.01 -17.89
CA THR A 225 12.59 2.88 -18.41
C THR A 225 13.99 2.81 -17.82
N ARG A 226 14.40 3.74 -16.94
CA ARG A 226 15.77 3.85 -16.41
C ARG A 226 16.26 2.57 -15.70
N CYS A 227 15.34 1.76 -15.18
CA CYS A 227 15.74 0.52 -14.50
C CYS A 227 16.12 -0.61 -15.47
N ALA A 228 15.86 -0.50 -16.78
CA ALA A 228 16.17 -1.56 -17.75
C ALA A 228 17.66 -1.92 -17.80
N ASP A 229 18.53 -0.91 -17.74
CA ASP A 229 19.99 -1.01 -17.85
C ASP A 229 20.71 -0.69 -16.52
N CYS A 230 19.98 -0.65 -15.41
CA CYS A 230 20.55 -0.32 -14.11
C CYS A 230 21.25 -1.54 -13.47
N GLY A 231 22.48 -1.34 -12.99
CA GLY A 231 23.27 -2.36 -12.29
C GLY A 231 22.65 -2.90 -11.00
N ASN A 232 21.71 -2.17 -10.39
CA ASN A 232 21.05 -2.54 -9.13
C ASN A 232 19.61 -3.02 -9.33
N ALA A 233 19.14 -3.11 -10.57
CA ALA A 233 17.77 -3.51 -10.86
C ALA A 233 17.67 -5.02 -11.05
N VAL A 234 16.65 -5.60 -10.41
CA VAL A 234 16.13 -6.93 -10.68
C VAL A 234 14.69 -6.76 -11.14
N ILE A 235 14.39 -7.29 -12.32
CA ILE A 235 13.07 -7.24 -12.94
C ILE A 235 12.64 -8.70 -13.12
N ASP A 236 11.61 -9.10 -12.41
CA ASP A 236 11.03 -10.44 -12.50
C ASP A 236 9.73 -10.41 -13.30
N GLU A 237 9.11 -11.57 -13.48
CA GLU A 237 7.87 -11.73 -14.25
C GLU A 237 6.71 -10.90 -13.68
N SER A 238 6.72 -10.59 -12.38
CA SER A 238 5.69 -9.75 -11.74
C SER A 238 5.64 -8.33 -12.31
N ARG A 239 6.70 -7.90 -13.01
CA ARG A 239 6.80 -6.59 -13.66
C ARG A 239 6.49 -6.63 -15.15
N LYS A 240 6.27 -7.81 -15.75
CA LYS A 240 6.03 -7.95 -17.21
C LYS A 240 4.89 -7.06 -17.69
N ALA A 241 3.75 -7.08 -17.00
CA ALA A 241 2.58 -6.25 -17.36
C ALA A 241 2.87 -4.74 -17.29
N VAL A 242 3.69 -4.29 -16.33
CA VAL A 242 4.10 -2.88 -16.22
C VAL A 242 4.95 -2.49 -17.42
N TRP A 243 5.92 -3.32 -17.79
CA TRP A 243 6.77 -3.07 -18.96
C TRP A 243 6.01 -3.14 -20.28
N GLN A 244 5.01 -4.02 -20.41
CA GLN A 244 4.09 -4.04 -21.55
C GLN A 244 3.29 -2.74 -21.66
N GLY A 245 2.75 -2.24 -20.53
CA GLY A 245 2.05 -0.95 -20.50
C GLY A 245 2.94 0.22 -20.88
N ILE A 246 4.21 0.24 -20.41
CA ILE A 246 5.17 1.27 -20.81
C ILE A 246 5.50 1.15 -22.30
N TYR A 247 5.68 -0.07 -22.82
CA TYR A 247 5.95 -0.30 -24.24
C TYR A 247 4.81 0.23 -25.12
N ALA A 248 3.56 -0.13 -24.83
CA ALA A 248 2.37 0.38 -25.53
C ALA A 248 2.35 1.92 -25.54
N GLN A 249 2.57 2.55 -24.38
CA GLN A 249 2.62 4.01 -24.29
C GLN A 249 3.76 4.63 -25.11
N GLN A 250 4.92 3.97 -25.23
CA GLN A 250 5.99 4.47 -26.09
C GLN A 250 5.64 4.33 -27.58
N ILE A 251 4.90 3.29 -27.98
CA ILE A 251 4.39 3.15 -29.35
C ILE A 251 3.43 4.29 -29.66
N GLU A 252 2.47 4.58 -28.77
CA GLU A 252 1.55 5.72 -28.90
C GLU A 252 2.32 7.05 -29.05
N LEU A 253 3.37 7.26 -28.24
CA LEU A 253 4.20 8.46 -28.31
C LEU A 253 5.00 8.56 -29.61
N ARG A 254 5.41 7.42 -30.19
CA ARG A 254 6.16 7.39 -31.46
C ARG A 254 5.32 7.90 -32.63
N ASP A 255 4.01 7.70 -32.58
CA ASP A 255 3.08 8.10 -33.63
C ASP A 255 2.72 9.60 -33.58
N LEU A 256 3.14 10.31 -32.52
CA LEU A 256 2.95 11.75 -32.40
C LEU A 256 3.95 12.54 -33.26
N THR A 257 3.44 13.53 -34.01
CA THR A 257 4.26 14.34 -34.93
C THR A 257 4.87 15.59 -34.29
N ASP A 258 4.49 15.93 -33.05
CA ASP A 258 4.81 17.21 -32.39
C ASP A 258 5.77 17.11 -31.20
N ILE A 259 6.43 15.95 -31.01
CA ILE A 259 7.37 15.70 -29.89
C ILE A 259 8.79 16.23 -30.12
N GLY A 260 9.11 16.65 -31.35
CA GLY A 260 10.42 17.15 -31.76
C GLY A 260 11.55 16.08 -31.72
N PRO A 261 12.76 16.41 -32.19
CA PRO A 261 13.85 15.44 -32.34
C PRO A 261 14.25 14.76 -31.02
N GLY A 262 14.33 15.53 -29.93
CA GLY A 262 14.67 14.99 -28.61
C GLY A 262 13.58 14.08 -28.02
N GLY A 263 12.31 14.34 -28.36
CA GLY A 263 11.20 13.44 -28.02
C GLY A 263 11.32 12.12 -28.78
N THR A 264 11.54 12.19 -30.10
CA THR A 264 11.73 11.01 -30.94
C THR A 264 12.90 10.15 -30.49
N GLU A 265 14.09 10.74 -30.25
CA GLU A 265 15.26 10.01 -29.76
C GLU A 265 15.00 9.31 -28.42
N ARG A 266 14.25 9.98 -27.54
CA ARG A 266 13.87 9.44 -26.24
C ARG A 266 12.92 8.26 -26.37
N VAL A 267 11.88 8.38 -27.19
CA VAL A 267 10.91 7.29 -27.44
C VAL A 267 11.61 6.07 -28.00
N GLU A 268 12.48 6.24 -29.00
CA GLU A 268 13.25 5.14 -29.60
C GLU A 268 14.19 4.44 -28.60
N ARG A 269 14.86 5.21 -27.73
CA ARG A 269 15.66 4.64 -26.65
C ARG A 269 14.80 3.86 -25.66
N ASP A 270 13.66 4.42 -25.26
CA ASP A 270 12.78 3.84 -24.25
C ASP A 270 12.08 2.58 -24.79
N LEU A 271 11.72 2.53 -26.08
CA LEU A 271 11.26 1.32 -26.79
C LEU A 271 12.30 0.21 -26.74
N LYS A 272 13.56 0.48 -27.12
CA LYS A 272 14.65 -0.51 -27.09
C LYS A 272 14.85 -1.09 -25.69
N ARG A 273 14.76 -0.25 -24.65
CA ARG A 273 14.84 -0.69 -23.25
C ARG A 273 13.68 -1.62 -22.89
N CYS A 274 12.46 -1.27 -23.26
CA CYS A 274 11.29 -2.11 -23.04
C CYS A 274 11.41 -3.46 -23.76
N GLU A 275 11.81 -3.47 -25.03
CA GLU A 275 11.99 -4.70 -25.80
C GLU A 275 13.03 -5.62 -25.18
N ALA A 276 14.18 -5.07 -24.76
CA ALA A 276 15.22 -5.85 -24.10
C ALA A 276 14.71 -6.51 -22.80
N VAL A 277 13.96 -5.75 -21.98
CA VAL A 277 13.37 -6.29 -20.75
C VAL A 277 12.31 -7.34 -21.04
N LEU A 278 11.37 -7.05 -21.95
CA LEU A 278 10.27 -7.95 -22.27
C LEU A 278 10.76 -9.25 -22.92
N LYS A 279 11.71 -9.19 -23.85
CA LYS A 279 12.37 -10.38 -24.42
C LYS A 279 13.12 -11.16 -23.35
N GLY A 280 13.80 -10.47 -22.43
CA GLY A 280 14.44 -11.10 -21.28
C GLY A 280 13.45 -11.83 -20.35
N LEU A 281 12.21 -11.34 -20.25
CA LEU A 281 11.08 -11.96 -19.53
C LEU A 281 10.29 -12.95 -20.40
N GLY A 282 10.86 -13.40 -21.52
CA GLY A 282 10.28 -14.41 -22.40
C GLY A 282 9.09 -13.92 -23.25
N ALA A 283 8.96 -12.62 -23.52
CA ALA A 283 8.04 -12.13 -24.53
C ALA A 283 8.53 -12.51 -25.94
N THR A 284 7.61 -13.00 -26.77
CA THR A 284 7.83 -13.30 -28.18
C THR A 284 7.70 -12.04 -29.05
N GLU A 285 8.08 -12.13 -30.33
CA GLU A 285 7.82 -11.07 -31.31
C GLU A 285 6.31 -10.81 -31.47
N GLU A 286 5.49 -11.87 -31.39
CA GLU A 286 4.02 -11.77 -31.45
C GLU A 286 3.44 -11.05 -30.23
N ASP A 287 3.97 -11.31 -29.03
CA ASP A 287 3.56 -10.60 -27.80
C ASP A 287 3.85 -9.10 -27.90
N LEU A 288 4.97 -8.72 -28.50
CA LEU A 288 5.33 -7.31 -28.69
C LEU A 288 4.44 -6.66 -29.76
N ALA A 289 4.14 -7.38 -30.85
CA ALA A 289 3.24 -6.88 -31.90
C ALA A 289 1.81 -6.68 -31.39
N TYR A 290 1.29 -7.58 -30.55
CA TYR A 290 -0.06 -7.47 -29.98
C TYR A 290 -0.20 -6.27 -29.03
N VAL A 291 0.85 -5.94 -28.27
CA VAL A 291 0.85 -4.77 -27.38
C VAL A 291 0.91 -3.44 -28.17
N ALA A 292 1.33 -3.50 -29.43
CA ALA A 292 1.43 -2.34 -30.32
C ALA A 292 0.14 -2.05 -31.13
N THR A 293 -0.88 -2.91 -31.02
CA THR A 293 -2.20 -2.75 -31.68
C THR A 293 -3.28 -2.38 -30.69
#